data_AF-A0A3M1CZ66-F1
#
_entry.id   AF-A0A3M1CZ66-F1
#
_cell.length_a   1.000
_cell.length_b   1.000
_cell.length_c   1.000
_cell.angle_alpha   90.00
_cell.angle_beta   90.00
_cell.angle_gamma   90.00
#
_symmetry.space_group_name_H-M   'P 1'
#
loop_
_entity.id
_entity.type
_entity.pdbx_description
1 polymer ?
#
loop_
_entity_poly.entity_id
_entity_poly.type
_entity_poly.pdbx_seq_one_letter_code
_entity_poly.pdbx_strand_id
1 'polypeptide(L)' 'ELRALALKIAHRVLETGKSEVIRRRLNSYERRVVHVAIADVDGVRSESIKQDGEKRVEISPATAGDGEE' A
#
# COMPACT_ATOMS: atom_id res chain seq x y z
N GLU A 1 0.20 8.63 13.56
CA GLU A 1 -1.11 8.17 13.03
C GLU A 1 -1.03 7.47 11.67
N LEU A 2 -0.45 8.08 10.63
CA LEU A 2 -0.40 7.49 9.28
C LEU A 2 0.35 6.15 9.21
N ARG A 3 1.48 6.00 9.92
CA ARG A 3 2.22 4.73 10.00
C ARG A 3 1.34 3.59 10.53
N ALA A 4 0.56 3.84 11.58
CA ALA A 4 -0.33 2.84 12.16
C ALA A 4 -1.46 2.46 11.20
N LEU A 5 -2.00 3.43 10.45
CA LEU A 5 -2.98 3.15 9.40
C LEU A 5 -2.37 2.27 8.28
N ALA A 6 -1.18 2.62 7.81
CA ALA A 6 -0.47 1.86 6.78
C ALA A 6 -0.20 0.43 7.22
N LEU A 7 0.31 0.24 8.45
CA LEU A 7 0.54 -1.06 9.07
C LEU A 7 -0.75 -1.87 9.19
N LYS A 8 -1.85 -1.23 9.62
CA LYS A 8 -3.15 -1.90 9.73
C LYS A 8 -3.66 -2.41 8.38
N ILE A 9 -3.50 -1.61 7.32
CA ILE A 9 -3.88 -2.02 5.96
C ILE A 9 -2.94 -3.14 5.49
N ALA A 10 -1.62 -3.02 5.71
CA ALA A 10 -0.64 -4.04 5.36
C ALA A 10 -0.97 -5.40 6.00
N HIS A 11 -1.23 -5.42 7.31
CA HIS A 11 -1.65 -6.63 8.01
C HIS A 11 -2.92 -7.22 7.41
N ARG A 12 -3.91 -6.38 7.08
CA ARG A 12 -5.14 -6.85 6.46
C ARG A 12 -4.93 -7.42 5.06
N VAL A 13 -4.04 -6.82 4.27
CA VAL A 13 -3.62 -7.30 2.95
C VAL A 13 -2.90 -8.66 3.09
N LEU A 14 -2.05 -8.82 4.11
CA LEU A 14 -1.40 -10.10 4.42
C LEU A 14 -2.41 -11.18 4.84
N GLU A 15 -3.37 -10.84 5.71
CA GLU A 15 -4.39 -11.77 6.19
C GLU A 15 -5.38 -12.18 5.10
N THR A 16 -5.76 -11.24 4.24
CA THR A 16 -6.76 -11.49 3.18
C THR A 16 -6.15 -11.94 1.86
N GLY A 17 -4.86 -11.70 1.65
CA GLY A 17 -4.18 -11.89 0.36
C GLY A 17 -4.67 -10.97 -0.75
N LYS A 18 -5.41 -9.90 -0.43
CA LYS A 18 -6.02 -9.00 -1.43
C LYS A 18 -5.39 -7.63 -1.36
N SER A 19 -5.12 -7.03 -2.51
CA SER A 19 -4.64 -5.65 -2.58
C SER A 19 -5.69 -4.66 -2.06
N GLU A 20 -5.24 -3.64 -1.35
CA GLU A 20 -6.09 -2.61 -0.78
C GLU A 20 -5.55 -1.23 -1.15
N VAL A 21 -6.44 -0.35 -1.66
CA VAL A 21 -6.07 1.00 -2.11
C VAL A 21 -6.37 2.00 -1.01
N ILE A 22 -5.38 2.82 -0.67
CA ILE A 22 -5.58 3.95 0.24
C ILE A 22 -6.43 5.01 -0.48
N ARG A 23 -7.72 5.06 -0.12
CA ARG A 23 -8.68 6.00 -0.70
C ARG A 23 -8.47 7.45 -0.25
N ARG A 24 -7.65 7.68 0.78
CA ARG A 24 -7.32 9.01 1.29
C ARG A 24 -6.36 9.71 0.34
N ARG A 25 -6.64 10.98 0.01
CA ARG A 25 -5.64 11.83 -0.66
C ARG A 25 -4.49 12.05 0.32
N LEU A 26 -3.31 11.56 -0.05
CA LEU A 26 -2.07 11.72 0.70
C LEU A 26 -1.26 12.82 0.03
N ASN A 27 -0.79 13.80 0.81
CA ASN A 27 0.23 14.74 0.35
C ASN A 27 1.58 14.02 0.16
N SER A 28 2.54 14.67 -0.50
CA SER A 28 3.87 14.08 -0.78
C SER A 28 4.56 13.53 0.46
N TYR A 29 4.42 14.20 1.61
CA TYR A 29 4.98 13.75 2.89
C TYR A 29 4.30 12.47 3.39
N GLU A 30 2.97 12.43 3.39
CA GLU A 30 2.21 11.30 3.90
C GLU A 30 2.43 10.05 3.05
N ARG A 31 2.53 10.22 1.73
CA ARG A 31 2.90 9.14 0.81
C ARG A 31 4.26 8.54 1.16
N ARG A 32 5.25 9.38 1.51
CA ARG A 32 6.57 8.91 1.94
C ARG A 32 6.51 8.18 3.26
N VAL A 33 5.74 8.66 4.24
CA VAL A 33 5.54 7.96 5.52
C VAL A 33 4.90 6.58 5.30
N VAL A 34 3.91 6.47 4.42
CA VAL A 34 3.29 5.20 4.05
C VAL A 34 4.31 4.29 3.37
N HIS A 35 5.01 4.75 2.34
CA HIS A 35 6.02 3.94 1.65
C HIS A 35 7.08 3.40 2.60
N VAL A 36 7.65 4.26 3.46
CA VAL A 36 8.66 3.85 4.44
C VAL A 36 8.07 2.87 5.46
N ALA A 37 6.82 3.08 5.90
CA ALA A 37 6.16 2.16 6.83
C ALA A 37 5.88 0.79 6.21
N ILE A 38 5.45 0.74 4.95
CA ILE A 38 5.17 -0.51 4.23
C ILE A 38 6.47 -1.22 3.87
N ALA A 39 7.54 -0.50 3.53
CA ALA A 39 8.85 -1.08 3.24
C ALA A 39 9.48 -1.81 4.44
N ASP A 40 9.04 -1.49 5.66
CA ASP A 40 9.44 -2.15 6.91
C ASP A 40 8.66 -3.46 7.16
N VAL A 41 7.60 -3.71 6.39
CA VAL A 41 6.72 -4.88 6.54
C VAL A 41 7.06 -5.91 5.47
N ASP A 42 7.53 -7.07 5.91
CA ASP A 42 7.81 -8.20 5.02
C ASP A 42 6.51 -8.80 4.47
N GLY A 43 6.51 -9.16 3.17
CA GLY A 43 5.37 -9.79 2.51
C GLY A 43 4.32 -8.84 1.89
N VAL A 44 4.52 -7.52 1.95
CA VAL A 44 3.69 -6.53 1.25
C VAL A 44 4.54 -5.57 0.41
N ARG A 45 3.94 -5.03 -0.64
CA ARG A 45 4.48 -3.94 -1.45
C ARG A 45 3.49 -2.79 -1.48
N SER A 46 4.00 -1.59 -1.73
CA SER A 46 3.16 -0.43 -2.00
C SER A 46 3.52 0.16 -3.35
N GLU A 47 2.51 0.53 -4.13
CA GLU A 47 2.70 1.12 -5.45
C GLU A 47 1.76 2.31 -5.67
N SER A 48 2.20 3.21 -6.53
CA SER A 48 1.55 4.48 -6.81
C SER A 48 0.65 4.41 -8.05
N ILE A 49 -0.56 3.86 -7.93
CA ILE A 49 -1.48 3.71 -9.07
C ILE A 49 -2.28 4.99 -9.36
N LYS A 50 -2.71 5.18 -10.60
CA LYS A 50 -3.72 6.17 -10.98
C LYS A 50 -5.09 5.48 -10.99
N GLN A 51 -5.96 5.84 -10.06
CA GLN A 51 -7.33 5.34 -9.99
C GLN A 51 -8.27 6.53 -10.00
N ASP A 52 -9.22 6.51 -10.94
CA ASP A 52 -10.24 7.56 -11.10
C ASP A 52 -9.65 8.95 -11.40
N GLY A 53 -8.58 9.00 -12.21
CA GLY A 53 -7.86 10.25 -12.53
C GLY A 53 -6.97 10.78 -11.40
N GLU A 54 -6.96 10.14 -10.24
CA GLU A 54 -6.16 10.55 -9.08
C GLU A 54 -5.03 9.58 -8.78
N LYS A 55 -3.88 10.11 -8.31
CA LYS A 55 -2.77 9.30 -7.83
C LYS A 55 -3.09 8.78 -6.42
N ARG A 56 -3.25 7.47 -6.28
CA ARG A 56 -3.48 6.78 -5.01
C ARG A 56 -2.30 5.86 -4.70
N VAL A 57 -2.29 5.30 -3.49
CA VAL A 57 -1.30 4.29 -3.10
C VAL A 57 -2.06 2.99 -2.93
N GLU A 58 -1.70 1.99 -3.71
CA GLU A 58 -2.14 0.61 -3.53
C GLU A 58 -1.13 -0.12 -2.66
N ILE A 59 -1.62 -0.96 -1.76
CA ILE A 59 -0.82 -1.91 -1.00
C ILE A 59 -1.24 -3.30 -1.45
N SER A 60 -0.28 -4.08 -1.95
CA SER A 60 -0.51 -5.41 -2.50
C SER A 60 0.35 -6.42 -1.75
N PRO A 61 -0.06 -7.69 -1.59
CA PRO A 61 0.82 -8.71 -1.03
C PRO A 61 2.00 -8.93 -1.99
N ALA A 62 3.23 -9.01 -1.48
CA ALA A 62 4.41 -9.27 -2.29
C ALA A 62 4.34 -10.65 -2.98
N THR A 63 3.57 -11.58 -2.41
CA THR A 63 3.35 -12.93 -2.94
C THR A 63 2.29 -13.01 -4.04
N ALA A 64 1.43 -11.99 -4.21
CA ALA A 64 0.16 -12.13 -4.95
C ALA A 64 0.18 -11.63 -6.41
N GLY A 65 1.32 -11.29 -7.00
CA GLY A 65 1.31 -10.83 -8.39
C GLY A 65 2.61 -10.26 -8.92
N ASP A 66 3.72 -10.98 -8.74
CA ASP A 66 4.77 -10.99 -9.77
C ASP A 66 4.40 -12.10 -10.76
N GLY A 67 3.29 -11.88 -11.46
CA GLY A 67 3.05 -12.51 -12.75
C GLY A 67 3.68 -11.58 -13.78
N GLU A 68 4.96 -11.82 -14.06
CA GLU A 68 5.61 -11.34 -15.28
C GLU A 68 4.79 -11.79 -16.49
N GLU A 69 4.45 -10.84 -17.37
CA GLU A 69 4.40 -11.04 -18.82
C GLU A 69 5.30 -10.00 -19.49
#